data_AF-A0A9X1JZV1-F1
#
_entry.id   AF-A0A9X1JZV1-F1
#
_cell.length_a   1.000
_cell.length_b   1.000
_cell.length_c   1.000
_cell.angle_alpha   90.00
_cell.angle_beta   90.00
_cell.angle_gamma   90.00
#
_symmetry.space_group_name_H-M   'P 1'
#
loop_
_entity.id
_entity.type
_entity.pdbx_description
1 polymer ?
#
loop_
_entity_poly.entity_id
_entity_poly.type
_entity_poly.pdbx_seq_one_letter_code
_entity_poly.pdbx_strand_id
1 'polypeptide(L)'
;MIAPELTIAERVSALVKAELAEALNGSDPMLRKTAEAMREVLCPPRPVQVNFSGGLTQDCWSVTRGDGDYRVTFMPVAGYFSLCVESDFGPLDIGVHGSALGCFGSV
;
A
#
# COMPACT_ATOMS: atom_id res chain seq x y z
N MET A 1 -0.13 16.34 -10.46
CA MET A 1 -1.59 16.25 -10.31
C MET A 1 -2.06 15.07 -11.16
N ILE A 2 -2.71 14.07 -10.55
CA ILE A 2 -3.19 12.87 -11.26
C ILE A 2 -4.50 13.23 -11.96
N ALA A 3 -4.67 12.84 -13.23
CA ALA A 3 -5.83 13.20 -14.05
C ALA A 3 -7.17 12.73 -13.42
N PRO A 4 -8.24 13.55 -13.47
CA PRO A 4 -9.51 13.26 -12.80
C PRO A 4 -10.31 12.11 -13.46
N GLU A 5 -10.05 11.77 -14.72
CA GLU A 5 -10.70 10.64 -15.41
C GLU A 5 -10.20 9.24 -15.01
N LEU A 6 -9.18 9.14 -14.16
CA LEU A 6 -8.60 7.84 -13.77
C LEU A 6 -9.47 7.11 -12.73
N THR A 7 -9.61 5.80 -12.91
CA THR A 7 -10.18 4.90 -11.89
C THR A 7 -9.35 4.94 -10.61
N ILE A 8 -9.95 4.58 -9.47
CA ILE A 8 -9.22 4.55 -8.19
C ILE A 8 -7.98 3.66 -8.30
N ALA A 9 -8.09 2.50 -8.95
CA ALA A 9 -6.96 1.61 -9.18
C ALA A 9 -5.81 2.29 -9.93
N GLU A 10 -6.11 3.04 -10.99
CA GLU A 10 -5.09 3.76 -11.76
C GLU A 10 -4.46 4.90 -10.96
N ARG A 11 -5.27 5.63 -10.19
CA ARG A 11 -4.78 6.70 -9.30
C ARG A 11 -3.83 6.13 -8.25
N VAL A 12 -4.21 5.02 -7.62
CA VAL A 12 -3.38 4.32 -6.63
C VAL A 12 -2.09 3.79 -7.28
N SER A 13 -2.18 3.18 -8.47
CA SER A 13 -1.00 2.71 -9.19
C SER A 13 -0.05 3.86 -9.52
N ALA A 14 -0.58 5.02 -9.92
CA ALA A 14 0.22 6.21 -10.21
C ALA A 14 0.89 6.77 -8.95
N LEU A 15 0.20 6.79 -7.80
CA LEU A 15 0.78 7.20 -6.51
C LEU A 15 1.97 6.32 -6.13
N VAL A 16 1.78 4.99 -6.14
CA VAL A 16 2.87 4.06 -5.76
C VAL A 16 4.04 4.13 -6.74
N LYS A 17 3.77 4.25 -8.06
CA LYS A 17 4.83 4.39 -9.07
C LYS A 17 5.64 5.68 -8.90
N ALA A 18 4.99 6.79 -8.57
CA ALA A 18 5.68 8.05 -8.33
C ALA A 18 6.61 7.93 -7.11
N GLU A 19 6.12 7.34 -6.01
CA GLU A 19 6.89 7.11 -4.79
C GLU A 19 8.08 6.18 -5.03
N LEU A 20 7.89 5.08 -5.76
CA LEU A 20 8.98 4.17 -6.14
C LEU A 20 10.03 4.87 -7.01
N ALA A 21 9.61 5.68 -7.99
CA ALA A 21 10.53 6.39 -8.86
C ALA A 21 11.37 7.42 -8.08
N GLU A 22 10.77 8.11 -7.12
CA GLU A 22 11.49 9.04 -6.24
C GLU A 22 12.54 8.30 -5.39
N ALA A 23 12.15 7.22 -4.73
CA ALA A 23 13.03 6.43 -3.88
C ALA A 23 14.20 5.78 -4.66
N LEU A 24 13.94 5.26 -5.86
CA LEU A 24 14.96 4.62 -6.68
C LEU A 24 16.03 5.62 -7.18
N ASN A 25 15.62 6.85 -7.48
CA ASN A 25 16.50 7.92 -7.94
C ASN A 25 17.12 8.75 -6.81
N GLY A 26 16.59 8.65 -5.58
CA GLY A 26 17.09 9.34 -4.40
C GLY A 26 18.48 8.86 -3.97
N SER A 27 19.07 9.49 -2.95
CA SER A 27 20.41 9.14 -2.45
C SER A 27 20.42 8.20 -1.23
N ASP A 28 19.28 8.00 -0.57
CA ASP A 28 19.15 7.13 0.62
C ASP A 28 19.26 5.64 0.22
N PRO A 29 20.34 4.94 0.64
CA PRO A 29 20.53 3.54 0.28
C PRO A 29 19.50 2.59 0.91
N MET A 30 18.98 2.90 2.09
CA MET A 30 18.00 2.07 2.78
C MET A 30 16.66 2.18 2.08
N LEU A 31 16.21 3.41 1.82
CA LEU A 31 14.95 3.67 1.11
C LEU A 31 14.96 3.07 -0.30
N ARG A 32 16.10 3.13 -1.00
CA ARG A 32 16.25 2.49 -2.32
C ARG A 32 16.06 0.97 -2.24
N LYS A 33 16.67 0.31 -1.25
CA LYS A 33 16.49 -1.14 -1.03
C LYS A 33 15.04 -1.49 -0.71
N THR A 34 14.38 -0.69 0.13
CA THR A 34 12.94 -0.86 0.42
C THR A 34 12.10 -0.75 -0.85
N ALA A 35 12.39 0.22 -1.71
CA ALA A 35 11.70 0.38 -2.99
C ALA A 35 11.94 -0.79 -3.97
N GLU A 36 13.16 -1.30 -4.03
CA GLU A 36 13.48 -2.50 -4.81
C GLU A 36 12.69 -3.71 -4.30
N ALA A 37 12.67 -3.95 -2.99
CA ALA A 37 11.90 -5.04 -2.38
C ALA A 37 10.39 -4.91 -2.62
N MET A 38 9.84 -3.71 -2.45
CA MET A 38 8.41 -3.45 -2.69
C MET A 38 8.03 -3.69 -4.16
N ARG A 39 8.93 -3.34 -5.10
CA ARG A 39 8.69 -3.53 -6.54
C ARG A 39 8.51 -5.01 -6.90
N GLU A 40 9.24 -5.91 -6.26
CA GLU A 40 9.14 -7.35 -6.54
C GLU A 40 7.79 -7.94 -6.11
N VAL A 41 7.18 -7.39 -5.07
CA VAL A 41 5.88 -7.85 -4.57
C VAL A 41 4.70 -7.02 -5.06
N LEU A 42 4.93 -5.92 -5.80
CA LEU A 42 3.86 -5.06 -6.32
C LEU A 42 2.84 -5.87 -7.14
N CYS A 43 1.55 -5.54 -6.98
CA CYS A 43 0.50 -6.02 -7.87
C CYS A 43 -0.36 -4.87 -8.40
N PRO A 44 -1.06 -5.06 -9.54
CA PRO A 44 -2.09 -4.12 -9.96
C PRO A 44 -3.10 -3.94 -8.81
N PRO A 45 -3.49 -2.71 -8.44
CA PRO A 45 -4.37 -2.49 -7.29
C PRO A 45 -5.66 -3.31 -7.39
N ARG A 46 -5.97 -4.08 -6.35
CA ARG A 46 -7.17 -4.95 -6.30
C ARG A 46 -8.08 -4.54 -5.14
N PRO A 47 -9.40 -4.47 -5.35
CA PRO A 47 -10.35 -4.26 -4.25
C PRO A 47 -10.17 -5.33 -3.18
N VAL A 48 -10.16 -4.92 -1.92
CA VAL A 48 -10.09 -5.81 -0.76
C VAL A 48 -10.84 -5.18 0.40
N GLN A 49 -11.59 -6.00 1.15
CA GLN A 49 -12.21 -5.58 2.38
C GLN A 49 -11.17 -5.68 3.52
N VAL A 50 -10.88 -4.56 4.17
CA VAL A 50 -9.93 -4.49 5.29
C VAL A 50 -10.72 -4.40 6.60
N ASN A 51 -10.31 -5.19 7.58
CA ASN A 51 -10.82 -5.13 8.94
C ASN A 51 -10.09 -4.05 9.73
N PHE A 52 -10.81 -3.34 10.59
CA PHE A 52 -10.28 -2.33 11.48
C PHE A 52 -10.64 -2.67 12.93
N SER A 53 -9.81 -2.16 13.84
CA SER A 53 -10.12 -2.20 15.27
C SER A 53 -11.53 -1.64 15.55
N GLY A 54 -12.28 -2.33 16.41
CA GLY A 54 -13.69 -2.00 16.68
C GLY A 54 -14.71 -2.73 15.80
N GLY A 55 -14.29 -3.70 14.99
CA GLY A 55 -15.18 -4.55 14.20
C GLY A 55 -15.73 -3.90 12.94
N LEU A 56 -15.10 -2.81 12.49
CA LEU A 56 -15.44 -2.11 11.26
C LEU A 56 -14.73 -2.75 10.07
N THR A 57 -15.36 -2.67 8.90
CA THR A 57 -14.73 -3.07 7.64
C THR A 57 -14.87 -1.97 6.60
N GLN A 58 -13.86 -1.84 5.72
CA GLN A 58 -13.87 -0.84 4.66
C GLN A 58 -13.31 -1.41 3.36
N ASP A 59 -13.91 -1.01 2.24
CA ASP A 59 -13.36 -1.26 0.91
C ASP A 59 -12.07 -0.45 0.70
N CYS A 60 -10.99 -1.17 0.46
CA CYS A 60 -9.63 -0.67 0.25
C CYS A 60 -9.03 -1.29 -1.01
N TRP A 61 -7.79 -0.92 -1.34
CA TRP A 61 -7.09 -1.42 -2.52
C TRP A 61 -5.73 -2.00 -2.16
N SER A 62 -5.55 -3.32 -2.30
CA SER A 62 -4.25 -3.99 -2.10
C SER A 62 -3.29 -3.58 -3.20
N VAL A 63 -2.06 -3.16 -2.84
CA VAL A 63 -1.03 -2.73 -3.82
C VAL A 63 0.20 -3.63 -3.83
N THR A 64 0.39 -4.44 -2.80
CA THR A 64 1.36 -5.55 -2.80
C THR A 64 0.63 -6.88 -2.83
N ARG A 65 1.30 -7.91 -3.36
CA ARG A 65 0.99 -9.30 -3.05
C ARG A 65 1.30 -9.48 -1.58
N GLY A 66 0.36 -10.04 -0.82
CA GLY A 66 0.67 -10.45 0.55
C GLY A 66 1.83 -11.43 0.55
N ASP A 67 2.75 -11.30 1.50
CA ASP A 67 3.86 -12.24 1.70
C ASP A 67 3.50 -13.41 2.62
N GLY A 68 2.25 -13.45 3.09
CA GLY A 68 1.74 -14.41 4.07
C GLY A 68 1.59 -13.81 5.47
N ASP A 69 2.30 -12.72 5.75
CA ASP A 69 2.26 -12.03 7.04
C ASP A 69 1.67 -10.63 6.90
N TYR A 70 2.07 -9.88 5.86
CA TYR A 70 1.71 -8.49 5.65
C TYR A 70 1.33 -8.17 4.20
N ARG A 71 0.54 -7.11 4.04
CA ARG A 71 0.31 -6.42 2.76
C ARG A 71 0.15 -4.92 2.96
N VAL A 72 0.41 -4.16 1.91
CA VAL A 72 0.09 -2.71 1.88
C VAL A 72 -1.23 -2.51 1.14
N THR A 73 -2.13 -1.74 1.75
CA THR A 73 -3.42 -1.36 1.16
C THR A 73 -3.56 0.15 1.11
N PHE A 74 -4.29 0.66 0.12
CA PHE A 74 -4.69 2.07 0.03
C PHE A 74 -6.10 2.25 0.56
N MET A 75 -6.29 3.25 1.43
CA MET A 75 -7.57 3.58 2.04
C MET A 75 -8.20 4.79 1.33
N PRO A 76 -9.23 4.59 0.49
CA PRO A 76 -9.77 5.67 -0.35
C PRO A 76 -10.40 6.81 0.44
N VAL A 77 -11.01 6.52 1.59
CA VAL A 77 -11.62 7.55 2.46
C VAL A 77 -10.57 8.45 3.12
N ALA A 78 -9.46 7.85 3.54
CA ALA A 78 -8.41 8.57 4.27
C ALA A 78 -7.33 9.17 3.36
N GLY A 79 -7.18 8.65 2.14
CA GLY A 79 -6.26 9.15 1.13
C GLY A 79 -4.80 8.74 1.32
N TYR A 80 -4.52 7.72 2.13
CA TYR A 80 -3.18 7.21 2.43
C TYR A 80 -3.12 5.68 2.47
N PHE A 81 -1.93 5.12 2.71
CA PHE A 81 -1.69 3.69 2.77
C PHE A 81 -1.67 3.15 4.20
N SER A 82 -2.03 1.88 4.34
CA SER A 82 -1.93 1.14 5.60
C SER A 82 -1.16 -0.16 5.39
N LEU A 83 -0.35 -0.53 6.38
CA LEU A 83 0.16 -1.88 6.55
C LEU A 83 -0.92 -2.72 7.23
N CYS A 84 -1.31 -3.81 6.58
CA CYS A 84 -2.25 -4.78 7.12
C CYS A 84 -1.55 -6.11 7.35
N VAL A 85 -1.87 -6.78 8.45
CA VAL A 85 -1.52 -8.19 8.64
C VAL A 85 -2.50 -9.09 7.91
N GLU A 86 -2.02 -10.20 7.38
CA GLU A 86 -2.88 -11.27 6.88
C GLU A 86 -3.54 -12.00 8.06
N SER A 87 -4.82 -12.35 7.92
CA SER A 87 -5.53 -13.15 8.90
C SER A 87 -6.57 -14.03 8.24
N ASP A 88 -7.08 -15.01 8.98
CA ASP A 88 -8.16 -15.91 8.52
C ASP A 88 -9.46 -15.16 8.15
N PHE A 89 -9.63 -13.94 8.65
CA PHE A 89 -10.78 -13.07 8.35
C PHE A 89 -10.48 -12.02 7.28
N GLY A 90 -9.36 -12.16 6.57
CA GLY A 90 -8.84 -11.18 5.63
C GLY A 90 -7.89 -10.17 6.27
N PRO A 91 -7.43 -9.16 5.52
CA PRO A 91 -6.42 -8.22 6.01
C PRO A 91 -6.94 -7.40 7.19
N LEU A 92 -6.10 -7.22 8.21
CA LEU A 92 -6.39 -6.42 9.39
C LEU A 92 -5.43 -5.24 9.47
N ASP A 93 -5.98 -4.03 9.53
CA ASP A 93 -5.23 -2.81 9.82
C ASP A 93 -4.64 -2.85 11.24
N ILE A 94 -3.34 -2.55 11.34
CA ILE A 94 -2.62 -2.52 12.62
C ILE A 94 -2.18 -1.11 13.04
N GLY A 95 -2.76 -0.06 12.44
CA GLY A 95 -2.48 1.34 12.81
C GLY A 95 -1.16 1.91 12.26
N VAL A 96 -0.50 1.24 11.31
CA VAL A 96 0.71 1.75 10.64
C VAL A 96 0.30 2.39 9.31
N HIS A 97 0.26 3.72 9.30
CA HIS A 97 -0.33 4.52 8.22
C HIS A 97 0.67 5.52 7.63
N GLY A 98 0.54 5.80 6.34
CA GLY A 98 1.34 6.83 5.68
C GLY A 98 1.55 6.61 4.19
N SER A 99 2.79 6.79 3.74
CA SER A 99 3.19 6.50 2.35
C SER A 99 3.31 5.00 2.12
N ALA A 100 3.29 4.55 0.86
CA ALA A 100 3.30 3.13 0.57
C ALA A 100 4.63 2.49 0.96
N LEU A 101 5.77 3.16 0.72
CA LEU A 101 7.08 2.71 1.16
C LEU A 101 7.26 2.81 2.67
N GLY A 102 6.69 3.82 3.31
CA GLY A 102 6.72 3.95 4.77
C GLY A 102 6.03 2.77 5.45
N CYS A 103 4.82 2.42 4.99
CA CYS A 103 4.11 1.23 5.47
C CYS A 103 4.88 -0.06 5.14
N PHE A 104 5.38 -0.21 3.90
CA PHE A 104 6.10 -1.42 3.49
C PHE A 104 7.40 -1.63 4.29
N GLY A 105 8.17 -0.56 4.54
CA GLY A 105 9.44 -0.62 5.27
C GLY A 105 9.32 -0.59 6.79
N SER A 106 8.10 -0.70 7.34
CA SER A 106 7.87 -0.76 8.79
C SER A 106 8.07 -2.16 9.39
N VAL A 107 8.32 -3.16 8.55
CA VAL A 107 8.56 -4.57 8.91
C VAL A 107 9.85 -5.10 8.30
#